data_AF-A0A7C6RB60-F1
#
_entry.id   AF-A0A7C6RB60-F1
#
_cell.length_a   1.000
_cell.length_b   1.000
_cell.length_c   1.000
_cell.angle_alpha   90.00
_cell.angle_beta   90.00
_cell.angle_gamma   90.00
#
_symmetry.space_group_name_H-M   'P 1'
#
loop_
_entity.id
_entity.type
_entity.pdbx_description
1 polymer ?
#
loop_
_entity_poly.entity_id
_entity_poly.type
_entity_poly.pdbx_seq_one_letter_code
_entity_poly.pdbx_strand_id
1 'polypeptide(L)'
;MAKKTTSKRGLGKGLQALFSESEAFQEEGVVEIGINDIRPNKFQPRREFSEDKLEELARSISLHGVLQPVVVRDVIGGYELVAGERRWRASKLAGLETIPAVVRDFSDSEMMEIALIENLQREDLNPLEEAAAYRSLIDEFGLTQEELSKRIGKSRSHIANILRLLQLPPEIQDNVSRGTISMGHARALLGLEKTAQQLEACRQVVERGLSVRDTEALVQRIKAGDKARRKEPGKREPYIIALESSLQENLGTKVQIKPGRKKGKIEIEYYTEDDLERICRLLGISFS
;
A
#
# COMPACT_ATOMS: atom_id res chain seq x y z
N MET A 1 -30.99 -2.85 -39.97
CA MET A 1 -29.85 -3.39 -39.20
C MET A 1 -28.96 -2.25 -38.75
N ALA A 2 -28.89 -1.96 -37.45
CA ALA A 2 -27.81 -1.17 -36.84
C ALA A 2 -27.87 -1.37 -35.31
N LYS A 3 -27.02 -2.26 -34.78
CA LYS A 3 -26.80 -2.45 -33.33
C LYS A 3 -26.09 -1.20 -32.79
N LYS A 4 -26.78 -0.38 -31.98
CA LYS A 4 -26.14 0.63 -31.14
C LYS A 4 -25.74 -0.03 -29.82
N THR A 5 -24.44 -0.23 -29.65
CA THR A 5 -23.79 -0.66 -28.42
C THR A 5 -23.86 0.48 -27.39
N THR A 6 -24.71 0.33 -26.38
CA THR A 6 -24.74 1.22 -25.20
C THR A 6 -23.56 0.88 -24.29
N SER A 7 -22.67 1.86 -24.15
CA SER A 7 -21.47 1.83 -23.31
C SER A 7 -21.85 1.71 -21.82
N LYS A 8 -21.62 0.53 -21.22
CA LYS A 8 -21.54 0.34 -19.76
C LYS A 8 -20.36 1.11 -19.19
N ARG A 9 -20.60 2.28 -18.59
CA ARG A 9 -19.63 3.01 -17.75
C ARG A 9 -20.28 3.26 -16.39
N GLY A 10 -19.59 2.87 -15.32
CA GLY A 10 -19.76 3.55 -14.02
C GLY A 10 -20.11 2.73 -12.78
N LEU A 11 -20.14 1.39 -12.81
CA LEU A 11 -20.19 0.60 -11.57
C LEU A 11 -18.87 -0.15 -11.38
N GLY A 12 -18.14 0.23 -10.33
CA GLY A 12 -16.84 -0.33 -9.98
C GLY A 12 -16.93 -1.83 -9.74
N LYS A 13 -16.05 -2.58 -10.41
CA LYS A 13 -15.96 -4.04 -10.39
C LYS A 13 -15.85 -4.69 -8.99
N GLY A 14 -15.59 -3.90 -7.94
CA GLY A 14 -15.49 -4.37 -6.56
C GLY A 14 -16.85 -4.59 -5.89
N LEU A 15 -17.85 -3.73 -6.13
CA LEU A 15 -19.20 -3.94 -5.58
C LEU A 15 -19.87 -5.17 -6.20
N GLN A 16 -19.57 -5.46 -7.47
CA GLN A 16 -20.07 -6.63 -8.21
C GLN A 16 -19.59 -7.98 -7.65
N ALA A 17 -18.54 -8.00 -6.83
CA ALA A 17 -18.02 -9.23 -6.22
C ALA A 17 -18.68 -9.54 -4.86
N LEU A 18 -19.18 -8.51 -4.16
CA LEU A 18 -20.00 -8.64 -2.95
C LEU A 18 -21.50 -8.79 -3.27
N PHE A 19 -21.91 -8.22 -4.40
CA PHE A 19 -23.24 -8.35 -4.98
C PHE A 19 -23.08 -9.00 -6.36
N SER A 20 -22.99 -10.34 -6.39
CA SER A 20 -22.92 -11.13 -7.61
C SER A 20 -23.89 -10.59 -8.68
N GLU A 21 -23.35 -9.95 -9.72
CA GLU A 21 -24.14 -9.58 -10.90
C GLU A 21 -24.56 -10.88 -11.61
N SER A 22 -25.86 -11.19 -11.60
CA SER A 22 -26.64 -11.78 -12.72
C SER A 22 -27.77 -12.70 -12.29
N GLU A 23 -28.03 -12.91 -11.00
CA GLU A 23 -29.37 -13.32 -10.62
C GLU A 23 -30.21 -12.06 -10.59
N ALA A 24 -31.33 -12.10 -11.30
CA ALA A 24 -32.34 -11.07 -11.20
C ALA A 24 -32.46 -10.66 -9.72
N PHE A 25 -32.48 -9.37 -9.42
CA PHE A 25 -33.28 -8.93 -8.29
C PHE A 25 -34.70 -9.37 -8.65
N GLN A 26 -35.00 -10.64 -8.43
CA GLN A 26 -36.35 -11.14 -8.38
C GLN A 26 -37.03 -10.19 -7.39
N GLU A 27 -38.25 -9.78 -7.73
CA GLU A 27 -39.10 -8.98 -6.86
C GLU A 27 -39.36 -9.64 -5.48
N GLU A 28 -38.79 -10.83 -5.24
CA GLU A 28 -38.67 -11.48 -3.94
C GLU A 28 -37.79 -10.65 -2.97
N GLY A 29 -38.47 -9.82 -2.16
CA GLY A 29 -37.88 -9.16 -1.00
C GLY A 29 -37.82 -7.63 -1.06
N VAL A 30 -38.38 -7.00 -2.10
CA VAL A 30 -38.59 -5.54 -2.11
C VAL A 30 -39.87 -5.23 -1.33
N VAL A 31 -39.74 -4.44 -0.27
CA VAL A 31 -40.85 -3.98 0.57
C VAL A 31 -40.94 -2.46 0.51
N GLU A 32 -42.15 -1.93 0.52
CA GLU A 32 -42.40 -0.50 0.66
C GLU A 32 -42.28 -0.12 2.15
N ILE A 33 -41.32 0.75 2.46
CA ILE A 33 -41.08 1.21 3.84
C ILE A 33 -41.42 2.69 3.94
N GLY A 34 -42.06 3.09 5.03
CA GLY A 34 -42.31 4.50 5.32
C GLY A 34 -41.00 5.28 5.37
N ILE A 35 -40.90 6.38 4.62
CA ILE A 35 -39.65 7.16 4.53
C ILE A 35 -39.21 7.69 5.90
N ASN A 36 -40.16 7.92 6.81
CA ASN A 36 -39.92 8.37 8.18
C ASN A 36 -39.47 7.24 9.13
N ASP A 37 -39.69 5.98 8.76
CA ASP A 37 -39.25 4.81 9.53
C ASP A 37 -37.78 4.46 9.24
N ILE A 38 -37.20 5.05 8.19
CA ILE A 38 -35.80 4.87 7.80
C ILE A 38 -34.95 5.98 8.43
N ARG A 39 -33.95 5.55 9.20
CA ARG A 39 -32.93 6.42 9.79
C ARG A 39 -31.66 6.40 8.95
N PRO A 40 -30.92 7.52 8.88
CA PRO A 40 -29.66 7.58 8.14
C PRO A 40 -28.58 6.71 8.80
N ASN A 41 -27.66 6.20 7.98
CA ASN A 41 -26.51 5.44 8.47
C ASN A 41 -25.64 6.32 9.37
N LYS A 42 -25.39 5.89 10.62
CA LYS A 42 -24.45 6.58 11.54
C LYS A 42 -23.02 6.68 10.99
N PHE A 43 -22.64 5.72 10.15
CA PHE A 43 -21.31 5.62 9.56
C PHE A 43 -21.20 6.27 8.18
N GLN A 44 -22.21 7.05 7.75
CA GLN A 44 -22.24 7.69 6.43
C GLN A 44 -21.05 8.64 6.24
N PRO A 45 -20.09 8.34 5.35
CA PRO A 45 -18.88 9.16 5.20
C PRO A 45 -19.14 10.41 4.34
N ARG A 46 -20.17 10.40 3.48
CA ARG A 46 -20.50 11.56 2.63
C ARG A 46 -21.37 12.56 3.41
N ARG A 47 -20.75 13.65 3.87
CA ARG A 47 -21.44 14.77 4.53
C ARG A 47 -21.93 15.83 3.54
N GLU A 48 -21.26 15.98 2.40
CA GLU A 48 -21.59 16.98 1.39
C GLU A 48 -22.32 16.36 0.19
N PHE A 49 -23.55 16.85 -0.02
CA PHE A 49 -24.36 16.57 -1.20
C PHE A 49 -24.59 17.90 -1.91
N SER A 50 -24.32 17.95 -3.21
CA SER A 50 -24.73 19.08 -4.04
C SER A 50 -26.26 19.13 -4.07
N GLU A 51 -26.83 20.22 -3.56
CA GLU A 51 -28.27 20.46 -3.50
C GLU A 51 -28.89 20.42 -4.91
N ASP A 52 -28.26 21.07 -5.89
CA ASP A 52 -28.72 21.07 -7.29
C ASP A 52 -28.91 19.65 -7.87
N LYS A 53 -27.94 18.75 -7.63
CA LYS A 53 -28.01 17.35 -8.11
C LYS A 53 -29.03 16.52 -7.32
N LEU A 54 -29.36 16.94 -6.11
CA LEU A 54 -30.36 16.28 -5.28
C LEU A 54 -31.77 16.66 -5.75
N GLU A 55 -31.99 17.94 -6.08
CA GLU A 55 -33.26 18.44 -6.64
C GLU A 55 -33.56 17.85 -8.01
N GLU A 56 -32.55 17.72 -8.87
CA GLU A 56 -32.71 17.04 -10.17
C GLU A 56 -33.18 15.60 -9.99
N LEU A 57 -32.59 14.87 -9.05
CA LEU A 57 -32.99 13.50 -8.73
C LEU A 57 -34.39 13.45 -8.10
N ALA A 58 -34.74 14.40 -7.23
CA ALA A 58 -36.06 14.49 -6.63
C ALA A 58 -37.15 14.73 -7.68
N ARG A 59 -36.91 15.61 -8.67
CA ARG A 59 -37.81 15.80 -9.83
C ARG A 59 -37.99 14.51 -10.62
N SER A 60 -36.90 13.78 -10.88
CA SER A 60 -36.96 12.49 -11.57
C SER A 60 -37.78 11.45 -10.80
N ILE A 61 -37.56 11.36 -9.48
CA ILE A 61 -38.25 10.42 -8.59
C ILE A 61 -39.74 10.77 -8.47
N SER A 62 -40.10 12.06 -8.44
CA SER A 62 -41.50 12.49 -8.43
C SER A 62 -42.26 12.07 -9.69
N LEU A 63 -41.58 11.95 -10.84
CA LEU A 63 -42.19 11.59 -12.12
C LEU A 63 -42.25 10.08 -12.36
N HIS A 64 -41.22 9.33 -11.98
CA HIS A 64 -41.06 7.92 -12.36
C HIS A 64 -40.98 6.96 -11.16
N GLY A 65 -41.06 7.48 -9.94
CA GLY A 65 -40.79 6.72 -8.73
C GLY A 65 -39.31 6.34 -8.57
N VAL A 66 -39.02 5.54 -7.56
CA VAL A 66 -37.67 5.06 -7.28
C VAL A 66 -37.43 3.74 -8.02
N LEU A 67 -36.71 3.80 -9.13
CA LEU A 67 -36.46 2.63 -9.99
C LEU A 67 -35.56 1.56 -9.37
N GLN A 68 -34.65 1.95 -8.47
CA GLN A 68 -33.77 1.02 -7.78
C GLN A 68 -34.03 1.08 -6.28
N PRO A 69 -34.38 -0.03 -5.63
CA PRO A 69 -34.69 -0.04 -4.20
C PRO A 69 -33.47 0.35 -3.37
N VAL A 70 -33.72 1.00 -2.23
CA VAL A 70 -32.69 1.25 -1.22
C VAL A 70 -32.40 -0.01 -0.41
N VAL A 71 -31.22 -0.11 0.20
CA VAL A 71 -30.91 -1.25 1.09
C VAL A 71 -31.00 -0.75 2.53
N VAL A 72 -31.78 -1.43 3.35
CA VAL A 72 -31.93 -1.13 4.77
C VAL A 72 -31.66 -2.37 5.61
N ARG A 73 -31.35 -2.16 6.89
CA ARG A 73 -31.35 -3.22 7.90
C ARG A 73 -32.44 -2.98 8.94
N ASP A 74 -32.99 -4.05 9.48
CA ASP A 74 -33.96 -3.98 10.57
C ASP A 74 -33.25 -3.61 11.88
N VAL A 75 -33.83 -2.67 12.63
CA VAL A 75 -33.31 -2.22 13.93
C VAL A 75 -34.48 -2.00 14.88
N ILE A 76 -34.19 -1.97 16.18
CA ILE A 76 -35.23 -1.73 17.19
C ILE A 76 -35.87 -0.35 16.95
N GLY A 77 -37.14 -0.35 16.52
CA GLY A 77 -37.94 0.85 16.28
C GLY A 77 -37.80 1.49 14.90
N GLY A 78 -37.50 0.69 13.86
CA GLY A 78 -37.57 1.12 12.46
C GLY A 78 -36.50 0.44 11.60
N TYR A 79 -36.01 1.18 10.61
CA TYR A 79 -34.98 0.70 9.69
C TYR A 79 -33.78 1.64 9.69
N GLU A 80 -32.58 1.10 9.46
CA GLU A 80 -31.39 1.92 9.23
C GLU A 80 -30.92 1.76 7.79
N LEU A 81 -30.65 2.88 7.13
CA LEU A 81 -30.21 2.90 5.75
C LEU A 81 -28.79 2.32 5.64
N VAL A 82 -28.59 1.35 4.75
CA VAL A 82 -27.28 0.79 4.43
C VAL A 82 -26.71 1.47 3.20
N ALA A 83 -27.50 1.51 2.12
CA ALA A 83 -27.09 2.07 0.84
C ALA A 83 -28.24 2.82 0.16
N GLY A 84 -27.91 3.90 -0.56
CA GLY A 84 -28.89 4.69 -1.31
C GLY A 84 -29.30 6.02 -0.66
N GLU A 85 -28.45 6.63 0.17
CA GLU A 85 -28.68 7.92 0.84
C GLU A 85 -29.24 9.02 -0.07
N ARG A 86 -28.67 9.16 -1.28
CA ARG A 86 -29.16 10.14 -2.27
C ARG A 86 -30.60 9.89 -2.69
N ARG A 87 -30.98 8.62 -2.86
CA ARG A 87 -32.34 8.20 -3.26
C ARG A 87 -33.33 8.43 -2.11
N TRP A 88 -32.96 8.05 -0.88
CA TRP A 88 -33.79 8.31 0.29
C TRP A 88 -34.02 9.81 0.52
N ARG A 89 -32.96 10.64 0.48
CA ARG A 89 -33.08 12.10 0.61
C ARG A 89 -33.90 12.73 -0.51
N ALA A 90 -33.66 12.33 -1.76
CA ALA A 90 -34.42 12.84 -2.90
C ALA A 90 -35.89 12.40 -2.86
N SER A 91 -36.19 11.20 -2.35
CA SER A 91 -37.57 10.73 -2.14
C SER A 91 -38.29 11.53 -1.05
N LYS A 92 -37.57 11.89 0.03
CA LYS A 92 -38.07 12.78 1.08
C LYS A 92 -38.37 14.18 0.53
N LEU A 93 -37.50 14.72 -0.33
CA LEU A 93 -37.73 16.00 -1.00
C LEU A 93 -38.89 15.96 -2.02
N ALA A 94 -39.06 14.83 -2.71
CA ALA A 94 -40.17 14.60 -3.63
C ALA A 94 -41.52 14.41 -2.91
N GLY A 95 -41.53 14.34 -1.57
CA GLY A 95 -42.76 14.19 -0.78
C GLY A 95 -43.39 12.80 -0.86
N LEU A 96 -42.61 11.76 -1.18
CA LEU A 96 -43.10 10.39 -1.15
C LEU A 96 -43.39 9.93 0.29
N GLU A 97 -44.42 9.11 0.47
CA GLU A 97 -44.76 8.51 1.76
C GLU A 97 -43.94 7.23 2.03
N THR A 98 -43.77 6.40 0.99
CA THR A 98 -43.01 5.15 1.03
C THR A 98 -41.87 5.15 0.01
N ILE A 99 -40.89 4.27 0.25
CA ILE A 99 -39.79 4.02 -0.67
C ILE A 99 -39.56 2.50 -0.80
N PRO A 100 -39.34 1.97 -2.02
CA PRO A 100 -38.99 0.58 -2.21
C PRO A 100 -37.63 0.30 -1.59
N ALA A 101 -37.58 -0.71 -0.73
CA ALA A 101 -36.40 -1.07 0.03
C ALA A 101 -36.22 -2.59 0.11
N VAL A 102 -34.98 -3.05 0.17
CA VAL A 102 -34.63 -4.44 0.46
C VAL A 102 -34.10 -4.49 1.88
N VAL A 103 -34.75 -5.28 2.74
CA VAL A 103 -34.32 -5.51 4.12
C VAL A 103 -33.29 -6.63 4.12
N ARG A 104 -32.12 -6.36 4.72
CA ARG A 104 -31.06 -7.35 4.92
C ARG A 104 -30.53 -7.28 6.34
N ASP A 105 -30.23 -8.44 6.90
CA ASP A 105 -29.60 -8.52 8.20
C ASP A 105 -28.11 -8.20 8.07
N PHE A 106 -27.69 -7.08 8.67
CA PHE A 106 -26.30 -6.68 8.77
C PHE A 106 -25.96 -6.32 10.22
N SER A 107 -24.88 -6.91 10.72
CA SER A 107 -24.28 -6.50 11.99
C SER A 107 -23.68 -5.09 11.91
N ASP A 108 -23.46 -4.45 13.06
CA ASP A 108 -22.80 -3.14 13.13
C ASP A 108 -21.40 -3.16 12.49
N SER A 109 -20.70 -4.29 12.64
CA SER A 109 -19.39 -4.53 12.02
C SER A 109 -19.51 -4.53 10.49
N GLU A 110 -20.41 -5.34 9.92
CA GLU A 110 -20.61 -5.39 8.47
C GLU A 110 -21.07 -4.04 7.89
N MET A 111 -21.90 -3.30 8.64
CA MET A 111 -22.32 -1.95 8.27
C MET A 111 -21.15 -0.96 8.19
N MET A 112 -20.26 -1.00 9.18
CA MET A 112 -19.05 -0.18 9.19
C MET A 112 -18.12 -0.57 8.04
N GLU A 113 -17.98 -1.87 7.76
CA GLU A 113 -17.18 -2.38 6.65
C GLU A 113 -17.70 -1.87 5.30
N ILE A 114 -19.01 -1.99 5.04
CA ILE A 114 -19.65 -1.53 3.81
C ILE A 114 -19.44 -0.03 3.62
N ALA A 115 -19.63 0.76 4.69
CA ALA A 115 -19.44 2.21 4.64
C ALA A 115 -17.98 2.59 4.32
N LEU A 116 -17.01 1.89 4.90
CA LEU A 116 -15.59 2.10 4.64
C LEU A 116 -15.21 1.71 3.20
N ILE A 117 -15.73 0.58 2.70
CA ILE A 117 -15.49 0.14 1.32
C ILE A 117 -16.10 1.12 0.31
N GLU A 118 -17.31 1.63 0.56
CA GLU A 118 -17.92 2.64 -0.30
C GLU A 118 -17.08 3.93 -0.32
N ASN A 119 -16.60 4.39 0.85
CA ASN A 119 -15.74 5.57 0.93
C ASN A 119 -14.44 5.38 0.15
N LEU A 120 -13.84 4.20 0.24
CA LEU A 120 -12.63 3.81 -0.46
C LEU A 120 -12.80 3.79 -1.99
N GLN A 121 -14.01 3.55 -2.51
CA GLN A 121 -14.28 3.55 -3.95
C GLN A 121 -14.46 4.94 -4.56
N ARG A 122 -14.23 6.01 -3.79
CA ARG A 122 -14.26 7.38 -4.31
C ARG A 122 -13.07 7.61 -5.25
N GLU A 123 -13.34 8.25 -6.39
CA GLU A 123 -12.33 8.47 -7.44
C GLU A 123 -11.22 9.47 -7.03
N ASP A 124 -11.46 10.29 -6.01
CA ASP A 124 -10.58 11.41 -5.63
C ASP A 124 -9.70 11.16 -4.39
N LEU A 125 -9.62 9.92 -3.89
CA LEU A 125 -8.81 9.64 -2.70
C LEU A 125 -7.31 9.78 -2.99
N ASN A 126 -6.61 10.46 -2.08
CA ASN A 126 -5.16 10.50 -2.15
C ASN A 126 -4.56 9.14 -1.69
N PRO A 127 -3.33 8.79 -2.10
CA PRO A 127 -2.73 7.50 -1.78
C PRO A 127 -2.54 7.23 -0.27
N LEU A 128 -2.45 8.27 0.56
CA LEU A 128 -2.29 8.14 2.02
C LEU A 128 -3.64 7.91 2.70
N GLU A 129 -4.72 8.52 2.21
CA GLU A 129 -6.09 8.25 2.62
C GLU A 129 -6.47 6.81 2.27
N GLU A 130 -6.13 6.36 1.06
CA GLU A 130 -6.30 4.96 0.64
C GLU A 130 -5.55 4.01 1.58
N ALA A 131 -4.32 4.35 1.97
CA ALA A 131 -3.53 3.55 2.91
C ALA A 131 -4.11 3.52 4.31
N ALA A 132 -4.59 4.65 4.83
CA ALA A 132 -5.25 4.73 6.12
C ALA A 132 -6.53 3.90 6.13
N ALA A 133 -7.35 3.98 5.08
CA ALA A 133 -8.56 3.18 4.93
C ALA A 133 -8.26 1.68 4.88
N TYR A 134 -7.24 1.25 4.12
CA TYR A 134 -6.80 -0.16 4.12
C TYR A 134 -6.32 -0.62 5.50
N ARG A 135 -5.60 0.24 6.23
CA ARG A 135 -5.12 -0.08 7.57
C ARG A 135 -6.29 -0.27 8.53
N SER A 136 -7.24 0.67 8.56
CA SER A 136 -8.45 0.56 9.37
C SER A 136 -9.24 -0.72 9.05
N LEU A 137 -9.44 -1.04 7.77
CA LEU A 137 -10.14 -2.28 7.37
C LEU A 137 -9.43 -3.55 7.85
N ILE A 138 -8.10 -3.58 7.83
CA ILE A 138 -7.31 -4.72 8.31
C ILE A 138 -7.40 -4.83 9.83
N ASP A 139 -7.24 -3.72 10.54
CA ASP A 139 -7.10 -3.72 11.99
C ASP A 139 -8.47 -3.90 12.69
N GLU A 140 -9.54 -3.29 12.17
CA GLU A 140 -10.89 -3.36 12.75
C GLU A 140 -11.59 -4.68 12.48
N PHE A 141 -11.40 -5.27 11.29
CA PHE A 141 -12.07 -6.50 10.87
C PHE A 141 -11.14 -7.72 10.87
N GLY A 142 -9.90 -7.56 11.30
CA GLY A 142 -8.91 -8.65 11.37
C GLY A 142 -8.56 -9.25 10.01
N LEU A 143 -8.72 -8.49 8.92
CA LEU A 143 -8.56 -9.00 7.57
C LEU A 143 -7.09 -9.18 7.19
N THR A 144 -6.80 -10.24 6.47
CA THR A 144 -5.54 -10.34 5.74
C THR A 144 -5.54 -9.42 4.52
N GLN A 145 -4.34 -9.04 4.05
CA GLN A 145 -4.20 -8.29 2.79
C GLN A 145 -4.80 -9.06 1.58
N GLU A 146 -4.87 -10.38 1.66
CA GLU A 146 -5.44 -11.21 0.60
C GLU A 146 -6.98 -11.15 0.59
N GLU A 147 -7.62 -11.24 1.75
CA GLU A 147 -9.07 -11.07 1.86
C GLU A 147 -9.49 -9.67 1.45
N LEU A 148 -8.77 -8.65 1.92
CA LEU A 148 -9.02 -7.27 1.51
C LEU A 148 -8.93 -7.12 -0.02
N SER A 149 -7.93 -7.74 -0.65
CA SER A 149 -7.74 -7.71 -2.12
C SER A 149 -8.96 -8.22 -2.90
N LYS A 150 -9.58 -9.30 -2.41
CA LYS A 150 -10.77 -9.89 -3.00
C LYS A 150 -11.98 -8.96 -2.84
N ARG A 151 -12.16 -8.37 -1.66
CA ARG A 151 -13.30 -7.48 -1.36
C ARG A 151 -13.26 -6.17 -2.15
N ILE A 152 -12.09 -5.58 -2.33
CA ILE A 152 -11.95 -4.28 -3.02
C ILE A 152 -11.68 -4.41 -4.53
N GLY A 153 -11.40 -5.63 -5.02
CA GLY A 153 -11.10 -5.89 -6.43
C GLY A 153 -9.75 -5.32 -6.89
N LYS A 154 -8.75 -5.26 -6.01
CA LYS A 154 -7.37 -4.83 -6.33
C LYS A 154 -6.40 -5.98 -6.08
N SER A 155 -5.21 -5.92 -6.66
CA SER A 155 -4.20 -6.95 -6.38
C SER A 155 -3.69 -6.84 -4.94
N ARG A 156 -3.36 -7.99 -4.33
CA ARG A 156 -2.65 -8.02 -3.04
C ARG A 156 -1.37 -7.17 -3.07
N SER A 157 -0.67 -7.15 -4.21
CA SER A 157 0.51 -6.32 -4.39
C SER A 157 0.20 -4.82 -4.33
N HIS A 158 -0.94 -4.37 -4.90
CA HIS A 158 -1.37 -2.98 -4.80
C HIS A 158 -1.57 -2.57 -3.34
N ILE A 159 -2.37 -3.33 -2.60
CA ILE A 159 -2.63 -3.09 -1.17
C ILE A 159 -1.34 -3.03 -0.37
N ALA A 160 -0.45 -4.01 -0.54
CA ALA A 160 0.82 -4.05 0.17
C ALA A 160 1.68 -2.81 -0.12
N ASN A 161 1.69 -2.33 -1.36
CA ASN A 161 2.47 -1.15 -1.73
C ASN A 161 1.88 0.14 -1.16
N ILE A 162 0.55 0.27 -1.15
CA ILE A 162 -0.16 1.40 -0.54
C ILE A 162 0.10 1.44 0.97
N LEU A 163 -0.10 0.32 1.68
CA LEU A 163 0.11 0.24 3.13
C LEU A 163 1.54 0.57 3.56
N ARG A 164 2.54 0.27 2.72
CA ARG A 164 3.93 0.61 3.01
C ARG A 164 4.20 2.10 3.03
N LEU A 165 3.37 2.93 2.38
CA LEU A 165 3.53 4.39 2.44
C LEU A 165 3.41 4.93 3.86
N LEU A 166 2.60 4.30 4.72
CA LEU A 166 2.46 4.67 6.13
C LEU A 166 3.75 4.46 6.94
N GLN A 167 4.73 3.72 6.40
CA GLN A 167 6.05 3.53 7.04
C GLN A 167 7.01 4.69 6.74
N LEU A 168 6.68 5.55 5.78
CA LEU A 168 7.52 6.70 5.46
C LEU A 168 7.44 7.76 6.57
N PRO A 169 8.48 8.61 6.71
CA PRO A 169 8.43 9.77 7.59
C PRO A 169 7.28 10.72 7.24
N PRO A 170 6.67 11.42 8.23
CA PRO A 170 5.52 12.30 8.00
C PRO A 170 5.73 13.34 6.89
N GLU A 171 6.93 13.92 6.81
CA GLU A 171 7.29 14.89 5.75
C GLU A 171 7.17 14.31 4.34
N ILE A 172 7.54 13.03 4.16
CA ILE A 172 7.42 12.36 2.85
C ILE A 172 5.96 11.98 2.58
N GLN A 173 5.23 11.53 3.60
CA GLN A 173 3.80 11.23 3.47
C GLN A 173 3.01 12.47 3.02
N ASP A 174 3.32 13.62 3.61
CA ASP A 174 2.72 14.92 3.30
C ASP A 174 3.03 15.36 1.85
N ASN A 175 4.26 15.17 1.37
CA ASN A 175 4.61 15.42 -0.04
C ASN A 175 3.89 14.48 -1.02
N VAL A 176 3.60 13.23 -0.64
CA VAL A 176 2.79 12.32 -1.47
C VAL A 176 1.32 12.73 -1.45
N SER A 177 0.79 13.08 -0.28
CA SER A 177 -0.60 13.53 -0.09
C SER A 177 -0.91 14.76 -0.95
N ARG A 178 0.00 15.75 -0.96
CA ARG A 178 -0.11 16.94 -1.81
C ARG A 178 0.15 16.70 -3.30
N GLY A 179 0.59 15.50 -3.69
CA GLY A 179 0.99 15.19 -5.06
C GLY A 179 2.32 15.82 -5.50
N THR A 180 3.08 16.42 -4.58
CA THR A 180 4.43 16.97 -4.86
C THR A 180 5.37 15.88 -5.38
N ILE A 181 5.24 14.67 -4.85
CA ILE A 181 5.88 13.48 -5.40
C ILE A 181 4.86 12.37 -5.63
N SER A 182 4.99 11.66 -6.75
CA SER A 182 4.14 10.50 -7.02
C SER A 182 4.44 9.32 -6.08
N MET A 183 3.48 8.40 -6.00
CA MET A 183 3.64 7.09 -5.34
C MET A 183 4.88 6.31 -5.79
N GLY A 184 5.29 6.43 -7.05
CA GLY A 184 6.50 5.77 -7.56
C GLY A 184 7.76 6.25 -6.85
N HIS A 185 7.88 7.57 -6.64
CA HIS A 185 8.99 8.15 -5.87
C HIS A 185 8.98 7.66 -4.42
N ALA A 186 7.80 7.69 -3.77
CA ALA A 186 7.65 7.24 -2.39
C ALA A 186 8.09 5.78 -2.21
N ARG A 187 7.73 4.90 -3.15
CA ARG A 187 8.16 3.50 -3.17
C ARG A 187 9.67 3.33 -3.34
N ALA A 188 10.32 4.16 -4.16
CA ALA A 188 11.77 4.13 -4.30
C ALA A 188 12.44 4.53 -2.98
N LEU A 189 11.96 5.60 -2.33
CA LEU A 189 12.47 6.11 -1.06
C LEU A 189 12.34 5.09 0.09
N LEU A 190 11.25 4.33 0.13
CA LEU A 190 11.07 3.19 1.07
C LEU A 190 12.17 2.14 0.99
N GLY A 191 12.97 2.13 -0.08
CA GLY A 191 14.13 1.26 -0.18
C GLY A 191 15.22 1.58 0.83
N LEU A 192 15.34 2.82 1.30
CA LEU A 192 16.39 3.26 2.22
C LEU A 192 16.06 2.88 3.67
N GLU A 193 17.04 2.34 4.39
CA GLU A 193 16.85 1.88 5.78
C GLU A 193 16.77 3.04 6.78
N LYS A 194 17.54 4.11 6.56
CA LYS A 194 17.67 5.22 7.51
C LYS A 194 16.72 6.35 7.15
N THR A 195 15.92 6.78 8.11
CA THR A 195 15.03 7.95 8.00
C THR A 195 15.73 9.20 7.48
N ALA A 196 16.93 9.51 7.97
CA ALA A 196 17.70 10.66 7.51
C ALA A 196 18.05 10.59 6.00
N GLN A 197 18.36 9.41 5.48
CA GLN A 197 18.63 9.21 4.05
C GLN A 197 17.36 9.34 3.22
N GLN A 198 16.22 8.86 3.73
CA GLN A 198 14.93 9.01 3.06
C GLN A 198 14.56 10.48 2.90
N LEU A 199 14.67 11.27 3.97
CA LEU A 199 14.38 12.71 3.96
C LEU A 199 15.30 13.48 3.00
N GLU A 200 16.60 13.20 3.07
CA GLU A 200 17.59 13.84 2.19
C GLU A 200 17.35 13.48 0.71
N ALA A 201 17.10 12.21 0.40
CA ALA A 201 16.77 11.79 -0.95
C ALA A 201 15.45 12.42 -1.43
N CYS A 202 14.44 12.52 -0.56
CA CYS A 202 13.18 13.19 -0.89
C CYS A 202 13.38 14.66 -1.25
N ARG A 203 14.16 15.41 -0.45
CA ARG A 203 14.51 16.81 -0.76
C ARG A 203 15.17 16.93 -2.13
N GLN A 204 16.13 16.06 -2.45
CA GLN A 204 16.78 16.06 -3.76
C GLN A 204 15.83 15.74 -4.91
N VAL A 205 14.85 14.85 -4.70
CA VAL A 205 13.81 14.53 -5.71
C VAL A 205 12.96 15.76 -6.00
N VAL A 206 12.51 16.46 -4.95
CA VAL A 206 11.66 17.65 -5.06
C VAL A 206 12.42 18.82 -5.69
N GLU A 207 13.61 19.14 -5.18
CA GLU A 207 14.41 20.28 -5.66
C GLU A 207 14.85 20.14 -7.12
N ARG A 208 15.17 18.91 -7.55
CA ARG A 208 15.68 18.64 -8.90
C ARG A 208 14.62 18.13 -9.86
N GLY A 209 13.37 17.98 -9.42
CA GLY A 209 12.28 17.43 -10.24
C GLY A 209 12.60 16.07 -10.84
N LEU A 210 13.21 15.17 -10.05
CA LEU A 210 13.68 13.87 -10.55
C LEU A 210 12.52 12.99 -11.02
N SER A 211 12.74 12.20 -12.07
CA SER A 211 11.79 11.15 -12.46
C SER A 211 11.83 9.97 -11.47
N VAL A 212 10.83 9.09 -11.53
CA VAL A 212 10.79 7.86 -10.72
C VAL A 212 12.03 7.00 -10.98
N ARG A 213 12.46 6.90 -12.24
CA ARG A 213 13.68 6.15 -12.62
C ARG A 213 14.95 6.77 -12.06
N ASP A 214 15.07 8.10 -12.12
CA ASP A 214 16.23 8.80 -11.57
C ASP A 214 16.27 8.69 -10.04
N THR A 215 15.10 8.66 -9.41
CA THR A 215 14.94 8.46 -7.97
C THR A 215 15.36 7.05 -7.56
N GLU A 216 14.96 6.02 -8.32
CA GLU A 216 15.44 4.66 -8.11
C GLU A 216 16.97 4.59 -8.24
N ALA A 217 17.54 5.24 -9.26
CA ALA A 217 19.00 5.30 -9.45
C ALA A 217 19.71 6.04 -8.29
N LEU A 218 19.13 7.13 -7.78
CA LEU A 218 19.63 7.84 -6.60
C LEU A 218 19.64 6.92 -5.36
N VAL A 219 18.53 6.23 -5.10
CA VAL A 219 18.41 5.29 -3.97
C VAL A 219 19.43 4.16 -4.08
N GLN A 220 19.65 3.60 -5.27
CA GLN A 220 20.66 2.56 -5.46
C GLN A 220 22.08 3.06 -5.20
N ARG A 221 22.42 4.28 -5.62
CA ARG A 221 23.73 4.90 -5.33
C ARG A 221 23.95 5.09 -3.83
N ILE A 222 22.94 5.57 -3.10
CA ILE A 222 23.01 5.74 -1.64
C ILE A 222 23.23 4.38 -0.96
N LYS A 223 22.51 3.33 -1.37
CA LYS A 223 22.69 1.96 -0.86
C LYS A 223 24.07 1.40 -1.15
N ALA A 224 24.60 1.62 -2.34
CA ALA A 224 25.94 1.17 -2.71
C ALA A 224 27.03 1.86 -1.87
N GLY A 225 26.89 3.18 -1.64
CA GLY A 225 27.79 3.94 -0.76
C GLY A 225 27.76 3.44 0.70
N ASP A 226 26.58 3.13 1.24
CA ASP A 226 26.46 2.59 2.61
C ASP A 226 27.06 1.18 2.73
N LYS A 227 26.93 0.34 1.68
CA LYS A 227 27.59 -0.97 1.60
C LYS A 227 29.12 -0.87 1.50
N ALA A 228 29.63 0.14 0.78
CA ALA A 228 31.06 0.40 0.71
C ALA A 228 31.61 0.90 2.05
N ARG A 229 30.90 1.79 2.75
CA ARG A 229 31.26 2.26 4.10
C ARG A 229 31.18 1.17 5.18
N ARG A 230 30.17 0.29 5.13
CA ARG A 230 30.10 -0.89 6.02
C ARG A 230 31.22 -1.91 5.76
N LYS A 231 31.92 -1.83 4.62
CA LYS A 231 33.10 -2.63 4.25
C LYS A 231 34.43 -1.91 4.53
N GLU A 232 34.45 -0.85 5.32
CA GLU A 232 35.73 -0.35 5.83
C GLU A 232 36.41 -1.45 6.67
N PRO A 233 37.71 -1.71 6.50
CA PRO A 233 38.40 -2.73 7.28
C PRO A 233 38.33 -2.32 8.75
N GLY A 234 37.68 -3.14 9.57
CA GLY A 234 37.75 -2.99 11.02
C GLY A 234 39.20 -2.82 11.44
N LYS A 235 39.47 -1.82 12.29
CA LYS A 235 40.79 -1.50 12.84
C LYS A 235 41.57 -2.79 13.07
N ARG A 236 42.54 -3.08 12.18
CA ARG A 236 43.45 -4.20 12.38
C ARG A 236 44.23 -3.91 13.65
N GLU A 237 44.20 -4.84 14.60
CA GLU A 237 44.94 -4.69 15.84
C GLU A 237 46.43 -4.45 15.52
N PRO A 238 47.11 -3.47 16.15
CA PRO A 238 48.51 -3.13 15.84
C PRO A 238 49.47 -4.33 15.83
N TYR A 239 49.19 -5.33 16.67
CA TYR A 239 49.94 -6.59 16.74
C TYR A 239 49.85 -7.41 15.44
N ILE A 240 48.68 -7.46 14.79
CA ILE A 240 48.48 -8.22 13.55
C ILE A 240 49.22 -7.55 12.40
N ILE A 241 49.25 -6.21 12.37
CA ILE A 241 49.99 -5.45 11.35
C ILE A 241 51.50 -5.70 11.49
N ALA A 242 52.04 -5.65 12.71
CA ALA A 242 53.44 -5.95 12.95
C ALA A 242 53.81 -7.38 12.54
N LEU A 243 52.95 -8.36 12.84
CA LEU A 243 53.15 -9.75 12.47
C LEU A 243 53.05 -9.97 10.95
N GLU A 244 52.13 -9.29 10.26
CA GLU A 244 52.06 -9.31 8.79
C GLU A 244 53.35 -8.76 8.18
N SER A 245 53.87 -7.64 8.67
CA SER A 245 55.12 -7.04 8.18
C SER A 245 56.32 -7.96 8.39
N SER A 246 56.49 -8.56 9.57
CA SER A 246 57.59 -9.49 9.82
C SER A 246 57.50 -10.76 8.95
N LEU A 247 56.29 -11.27 8.70
CA LEU A 247 56.10 -12.42 7.81
C LEU A 247 56.40 -12.05 6.35
N GLN A 248 56.04 -10.84 5.91
CA GLN A 248 56.37 -10.35 4.57
C GLN A 248 57.87 -10.16 4.37
N GLU A 249 58.58 -9.60 5.36
CA GLU A 249 60.04 -9.44 5.32
C GLU A 249 60.77 -10.78 5.25
N ASN A 250 60.31 -11.78 6.02
CA ASN A 250 60.96 -13.09 6.07
C ASN A 250 60.64 -13.94 4.84
N LEU A 251 59.37 -13.95 4.40
CA LEU A 251 58.94 -14.76 3.26
C LEU A 251 59.18 -14.07 1.91
N GLY A 252 59.50 -12.78 1.87
CA GLY A 252 59.76 -12.03 0.64
C GLY A 252 58.57 -11.95 -0.31
N THR A 253 57.36 -12.19 0.21
CA THR A 253 56.11 -12.16 -0.56
C THR A 253 54.98 -11.56 0.27
N LYS A 254 53.86 -11.28 -0.37
CA LYS A 254 52.70 -10.68 0.29
C LYS A 254 52.00 -11.71 1.19
N VAL A 255 51.92 -11.37 2.47
CA VAL A 255 51.26 -12.16 3.51
C VAL A 255 50.08 -11.37 4.08
N GLN A 256 48.92 -12.01 4.22
CA GLN A 256 47.75 -11.46 4.89
C GLN A 256 47.30 -12.36 6.03
N ILE A 257 47.08 -11.77 7.21
CA ILE A 257 46.51 -12.44 8.37
C ILE A 257 45.04 -12.02 8.49
N LYS A 258 44.15 -13.00 8.33
CA LYS A 258 42.70 -12.83 8.50
C LYS A 258 42.28 -13.46 9.84
N PRO A 259 42.20 -12.68 10.93
CA PRO A 259 41.74 -13.19 12.21
C PRO A 259 40.26 -13.58 12.13
N GLY A 260 39.90 -14.70 12.74
CA GLY A 260 38.51 -15.11 12.93
C GLY A 260 38.25 -15.47 14.39
N ARG A 261 36.98 -15.42 14.82
CA ARG A 261 36.59 -15.57 16.24
C ARG A 261 37.02 -16.89 16.93
N LYS A 262 37.30 -17.95 16.16
CA LYS A 262 37.76 -19.27 16.66
C LYS A 262 38.88 -19.92 15.83
N LYS A 263 39.05 -19.50 14.58
CA LYS A 263 40.09 -19.97 13.65
C LYS A 263 40.55 -18.76 12.83
N GLY A 264 41.85 -18.60 12.64
CA GLY A 264 42.43 -17.59 11.74
C GLY A 264 42.88 -18.21 10.42
N LYS A 265 43.13 -17.37 9.42
CA LYS A 265 43.78 -17.77 8.17
C LYS A 265 45.02 -16.90 7.96
N ILE A 266 46.10 -17.54 7.54
CA ILE A 266 47.28 -16.86 7.00
C ILE A 266 47.29 -17.19 5.51
N GLU A 267 47.25 -16.15 4.68
CA GLU A 267 47.30 -16.27 3.23
C GLU A 267 48.67 -15.74 2.76
N ILE A 268 49.42 -16.60 2.09
CA ILE A 268 50.73 -16.28 1.51
C ILE A 268 50.55 -16.34 0.00
N GLU A 269 50.73 -15.21 -0.68
CA GLU A 269 50.70 -15.17 -2.15
C GLU A 269 52.04 -15.70 -2.68
N TYR A 270 52.04 -16.48 -3.76
CA TYR A 270 53.24 -16.88 -4.49
C TYR A 270 53.01 -16.57 -5.98
N TYR A 271 54.07 -16.19 -6.68
CA TYR A 271 53.94 -15.71 -8.06
C TYR A 271 54.47 -16.69 -9.10
N THR A 272 55.30 -17.65 -8.70
CA THR A 272 55.86 -18.72 -9.55
C THR A 272 56.00 -20.02 -8.77
N GLU A 273 56.20 -21.15 -9.46
CA GLU A 273 56.48 -22.43 -8.80
C GLU A 273 57.80 -22.38 -8.00
N ASP A 274 58.84 -21.72 -8.53
CA ASP A 274 60.09 -21.46 -7.81
C ASP A 274 59.89 -20.65 -6.51
N ASP A 275 58.96 -19.69 -6.54
CA ASP A 275 58.61 -18.87 -5.38
C ASP A 275 57.89 -19.69 -4.31
N LEU A 276 56.98 -20.59 -4.71
CA LEU A 276 56.34 -21.54 -3.82
C LEU A 276 57.37 -22.49 -3.18
N GLU A 277 58.29 -23.05 -3.96
CA GLU A 277 59.36 -23.91 -3.42
C GLU A 277 60.24 -23.16 -2.42
N ARG A 278 60.64 -21.92 -2.75
CA ARG A 278 61.42 -21.07 -1.86
C ARG A 278 60.67 -20.81 -0.54
N ILE A 279 59.39 -20.48 -0.60
CA ILE A 279 58.53 -20.27 0.57
C ILE A 279 58.44 -21.55 1.40
N CYS A 280 58.23 -22.70 0.77
CA CYS A 280 58.19 -24.00 1.46
C CYS A 280 59.53 -24.30 2.17
N ARG A 281 60.68 -24.04 1.52
CA ARG A 281 62.00 -24.20 2.14
C ARG A 281 62.18 -23.28 3.35
N LEU A 282 61.74 -22.02 3.26
CA LEU A 282 61.78 -21.06 4.39
C LEU A 282 60.88 -21.50 5.55
N LEU A 283 59.78 -22.22 5.27
CA LEU A 283 58.92 -22.83 6.26
C LEU A 283 59.45 -24.17 6.79
N GLY A 284 60.63 -24.61 6.37
CA GLY A 284 61.27 -25.86 6.80
C GLY A 284 60.71 -27.11 6.14
N ILE A 285 60.05 -26.98 4.99
CA ILE A 285 59.49 -28.08 4.21
C ILE A 285 60.40 -28.34 3.00
N SER A 286 60.99 -29.53 2.96
CA SER A 286 61.80 -30.00 1.82
C SER A 286 60.98 -31.00 1.00
N PHE A 287 60.86 -30.79 -0.30
CA PHE A 287 60.36 -31.81 -1.23
C PHE A 287 61.53 -32.66 -1.70
N SER A 288 61.42 -33.98 -1.54
CA SER A 288 62.37 -34.98 -2.06
C SER A 288 62.09 -35.30 -3.52
#